data_AF-A0A1B6FMH7-F1
#
_entry.id   AF-A0A1B6FMH7-F1
#
_cell.length_a   1.000
_cell.length_b   1.000
_cell.length_c   1.000
_cell.angle_alpha   90.00
_cell.angle_beta   90.00
_cell.angle_gamma   90.00
#
_symmetry.space_group_name_H-M   'P 1'
#
loop_
_entity.id
_entity.type
_entity.pdbx_description
1 polymer ?
#
loop_
_entity_poly.entity_id
_entity_poly.type
_entity_poly.pdbx_seq_one_letter_code
_entity_poly.pdbx_strand_id
1 'polypeptide(L)'
;IDIPDQPDVAYFAVFDGHGGSTISEYASQHLHQYIFNRPEYGNGDIESALKGAFLALDEDIIKNGELNSAQIGTTAITVLIKNNFLYCANVGDSRAIASISGQVKPLSFDHKPFNDQEEKRIVNAGGKVEGQRVNGVLALSRAFGDGLFKG
;
A
#
# COMPACT_ATOMS: atom_id res chain seq x y z
N ILE A 1 0.96 -13.42 -13.51
CA ILE A 1 0.00 -12.67 -12.67
C ILE A 1 -1.32 -13.40 -12.83
N ASP A 2 -1.76 -14.11 -11.79
CA ASP A 2 -3.04 -14.82 -11.80
C ASP A 2 -4.13 -13.86 -11.33
N ILE A 3 -4.57 -13.00 -12.25
CA ILE A 3 -5.82 -12.24 -12.08
C ILE A 3 -6.94 -13.13 -12.63
N PRO A 4 -8.09 -13.28 -11.96
CA PRO A 4 -9.23 -13.99 -12.50
C PRO A 4 -9.55 -13.48 -13.91
N ASP A 5 -9.70 -14.38 -14.89
CA ASP A 5 -10.09 -14.03 -16.26
C ASP A 5 -11.54 -13.53 -16.26
N GLN A 6 -11.69 -12.25 -15.94
CA GLN A 6 -12.96 -11.53 -15.83
C GLN A 6 -12.89 -10.34 -16.77
N PRO A 7 -13.71 -10.30 -17.84
CA PRO A 7 -13.60 -9.28 -18.89
C PRO A 7 -13.82 -7.85 -18.39
N ASP A 8 -14.52 -7.68 -17.26
CA ASP A 8 -14.83 -6.39 -16.66
C ASP A 8 -13.89 -6.00 -15.49
N VAL A 9 -12.73 -6.66 -15.39
CA VAL A 9 -11.75 -6.43 -14.31
C VAL A 9 -10.38 -6.06 -14.87
N ALA A 10 -9.80 -4.99 -14.31
CA ALA A 10 -8.41 -4.63 -14.56
C ALA A 10 -7.71 -4.25 -13.25
N TYR A 11 -6.47 -4.71 -13.08
CA TYR A 11 -5.66 -4.45 -11.90
C TYR A 11 -4.30 -3.89 -12.31
N PHE A 12 -3.92 -2.77 -11.70
CA PHE A 12 -2.64 -2.11 -11.88
C PHE A 12 -2.05 -1.79 -10.52
N ALA A 13 -0.73 -1.96 -10.38
CA ALA A 13 -0.03 -1.54 -9.18
C ALA A 13 1.40 -1.08 -9.49
N VAL A 14 1.89 -0.13 -8.69
CA VAL A 14 3.29 0.31 -8.69
C VAL A 14 3.82 0.18 -7.27
N PHE A 15 5.05 -0.31 -7.16
CA PHE A 15 5.76 -0.54 -5.91
C PHE A 15 7.11 0.17 -6.01
N ASP A 16 7.32 1.17 -5.15
CA ASP A 16 8.61 1.87 -5.04
C ASP A 16 9.32 1.38 -3.77
N GLY A 17 10.35 0.55 -3.96
CA GLY A 17 11.10 -0.10 -2.90
C GLY A 17 12.22 0.77 -2.33
N HIS A 18 12.47 0.66 -1.03
CA HIS A 18 13.56 1.34 -0.33
C HIS A 18 14.30 0.39 0.61
N GLY A 19 15.59 0.64 0.83
CA GLY A 19 16.47 -0.25 1.60
C GLY A 19 16.82 -1.57 0.91
N GLY A 20 16.15 -1.92 -0.18
CA GLY A 20 16.34 -3.13 -0.99
C GLY A 20 15.10 -3.39 -1.86
N SER A 21 15.18 -4.33 -2.81
CA SER A 21 14.06 -4.64 -3.72
C SER A 21 13.20 -5.82 -3.27
N THR A 22 13.65 -6.58 -2.25
CA THR A 22 13.01 -7.85 -1.83
C THR A 22 11.51 -7.70 -1.54
N ILE A 23 11.11 -6.65 -0.82
CA ILE A 23 9.70 -6.45 -0.44
C ILE A 23 8.88 -5.92 -1.61
N SER A 24 9.43 -5.03 -2.45
CA SER A 24 8.74 -4.57 -3.66
C SER A 24 8.52 -5.71 -4.67
N GLU A 25 9.52 -6.59 -4.84
CA GLU A 25 9.41 -7.77 -5.69
C GLU A 25 8.35 -8.74 -5.14
N TYR A 26 8.41 -9.04 -3.84
CA TYR A 26 7.42 -9.89 -3.18
C TYR A 26 5.99 -9.33 -3.32
N ALA A 27 5.79 -8.05 -3.01
CA ALA A 27 4.47 -7.42 -3.11
C ALA A 27 3.92 -7.43 -4.55
N SER A 28 4.79 -7.20 -5.55
CA SER A 28 4.39 -7.24 -6.96
C SER A 28 3.89 -8.61 -7.41
N GLN A 29 4.43 -9.68 -6.83
CA GLN A 29 4.10 -11.06 -7.16
C GLN A 29 2.89 -11.59 -6.38
N HIS A 30 2.56 -11.01 -5.21
CA HIS A 30 1.60 -11.62 -4.28
C HIS A 30 0.37 -10.75 -3.99
N LEU A 31 0.46 -9.41 -3.96
CA LEU A 31 -0.63 -8.55 -3.46
C LEU A 31 -1.97 -8.82 -4.17
N HIS A 32 -1.95 -9.04 -5.48
CA HIS A 32 -3.16 -9.35 -6.25
C HIS A 32 -3.86 -10.63 -5.75
N GLN A 33 -3.12 -11.65 -5.36
CA GLN A 33 -3.68 -12.91 -4.83
C GLN A 33 -4.39 -12.68 -3.49
N TYR A 34 -3.80 -11.86 -2.61
CA TYR A 34 -4.44 -11.48 -1.34
C TYR A 34 -5.75 -10.72 -1.56
N ILE A 35 -5.86 -9.95 -2.65
CA ILE A 35 -7.08 -9.23 -3.01
C ILE A 35 -8.14 -10.19 -3.58
N PHE A 36 -7.79 -10.96 -4.61
CA PHE A 36 -8.75 -11.77 -5.36
C PHE A 36 -9.25 -13.01 -4.60
N ASN A 37 -8.45 -13.56 -3.68
CA ASN A 37 -8.83 -14.72 -2.88
C ASN A 37 -9.64 -14.36 -1.63
N ARG A 38 -9.88 -13.07 -1.38
CA ARG A 38 -10.64 -12.62 -0.22
C ARG A 38 -12.15 -12.83 -0.40
N PRO A 39 -12.87 -13.34 0.62
CA PRO A 39 -14.33 -13.45 0.57
C PRO A 39 -15.03 -12.12 0.26
N GLU A 40 -14.49 -11.01 0.76
CA GLU A 40 -15.03 -9.67 0.54
C GLU A 40 -15.01 -9.29 -0.95
N TYR A 41 -13.97 -9.70 -1.70
CA TYR A 41 -13.89 -9.46 -3.14
C TYR A 41 -15.01 -10.19 -3.89
N GLY A 42 -15.27 -11.46 -3.52
CA GLY A 42 -16.31 -12.29 -4.10
C GLY A 42 -17.72 -11.74 -3.81
N ASN A 43 -17.91 -11.18 -2.62
CA ASN A 43 -19.19 -10.58 -2.20
C ASN A 43 -19.39 -9.15 -2.74
N GLY A 44 -18.39 -8.57 -3.42
CA GLY A 44 -18.45 -7.22 -3.99
C GLY A 44 -18.05 -6.09 -3.03
N ASP A 45 -17.62 -6.40 -1.80
CA ASP A 45 -17.04 -5.43 -0.86
C ASP A 45 -15.55 -5.22 -1.17
N ILE A 46 -15.30 -4.46 -2.23
CA ILE A 46 -13.94 -4.25 -2.76
C ILE A 46 -13.07 -3.41 -1.83
N GLU A 47 -13.64 -2.47 -1.10
CA GLU A 47 -12.89 -1.64 -0.14
C GLU A 47 -12.34 -2.48 1.01
N SER A 48 -13.19 -3.32 1.61
CA SER A 48 -12.75 -4.26 2.66
C SER A 48 -11.75 -5.29 2.11
N ALA A 49 -11.94 -5.77 0.88
CA ALA A 49 -11.02 -6.69 0.24
C ALA A 49 -9.62 -6.07 0.07
N LEU A 50 -9.53 -4.84 -0.44
CA LEU A 50 -8.27 -4.12 -0.62
C LEU A 50 -7.60 -3.85 0.74
N LYS A 51 -8.33 -3.28 1.70
CA LYS A 51 -7.80 -2.98 3.03
C LYS A 51 -7.28 -4.25 3.71
N GLY A 52 -8.08 -5.31 3.70
CA GLY A 52 -7.73 -6.57 4.30
C GLY A 52 -6.56 -7.27 3.61
N ALA A 53 -6.41 -7.13 2.29
CA ALA A 53 -5.28 -7.68 1.54
C ALA A 53 -3.97 -6.98 1.87
N PHE A 54 -3.99 -5.64 1.95
CA PHE A 54 -2.81 -4.86 2.33
C PHE A 54 -2.35 -5.24 3.75
N LEU A 55 -3.28 -5.31 4.71
CA LEU A 55 -2.95 -5.71 6.08
C LEU A 55 -2.38 -7.14 6.15
N ALA A 56 -3.01 -8.09 5.46
CA ALA A 56 -2.57 -9.49 5.48
C ALA A 56 -1.20 -9.69 4.82
N LEU A 57 -0.95 -9.06 3.67
CA LEU A 57 0.36 -9.11 3.01
C LEU A 57 1.46 -8.53 3.92
N ASP A 58 1.19 -7.39 4.56
CA ASP A 58 2.15 -6.76 5.46
C ASP A 58 2.44 -7.61 6.71
N GLU A 59 1.39 -8.20 7.29
CA GLU A 59 1.53 -9.12 8.42
C GLU A 59 2.39 -10.33 8.05
N ASP A 60 2.21 -10.89 6.85
CA ASP A 60 3.01 -12.01 6.36
C ASP A 60 4.47 -11.59 6.09
N ILE A 61 4.70 -10.39 5.54
CA ILE A 61 6.06 -9.82 5.40
C ILE A 61 6.75 -9.70 6.76
N ILE A 62 6.05 -9.20 7.78
CA ILE A 62 6.62 -8.99 9.13
C ILE A 62 6.84 -10.30 9.87
N LYS A 63 5.99 -11.32 9.68
CA LYS A 63 6.16 -12.63 10.31
C LYS A 63 7.16 -13.53 9.60
N ASN A 64 7.41 -13.29 8.31
CA ASN A 64 8.38 -14.07 7.55
C ASN A 64 9.81 -13.65 7.91
N GLY A 65 10.56 -14.53 8.57
CA GLY A 65 11.93 -14.24 9.01
C GLY A 65 12.94 -13.96 7.88
N GLU A 66 12.63 -14.31 6.64
CA GLU A 66 13.47 -14.00 5.47
C GLU A 66 13.14 -12.62 4.86
N LEU A 67 11.89 -12.16 5.00
CA LEU A 67 11.43 -10.87 4.47
C LEU A 67 11.47 -9.75 5.51
N ASN A 68 11.32 -10.09 6.78
CA ASN A 68 11.29 -9.13 7.88
C ASN A 68 12.67 -8.51 8.05
N SER A 69 12.80 -7.30 7.52
CA SER A 69 13.97 -6.47 7.65
C SER A 69 13.60 -5.16 8.31
N ALA A 70 14.50 -4.68 9.15
CA ALA A 70 14.31 -3.47 9.94
C ALA A 70 13.98 -2.24 9.08
N GLN A 71 14.60 -2.11 7.90
CA GLN A 71 14.59 -0.88 7.09
C GLN A 71 14.40 -1.14 5.59
N ILE A 72 14.00 -2.35 5.21
CA ILE A 72 13.57 -2.63 3.83
C ILE A 72 12.07 -2.48 3.82
N GLY A 73 11.54 -1.78 2.82
CA GLY A 73 10.12 -1.59 2.64
C GLY A 73 9.78 -1.20 1.21
N THR A 74 8.49 -0.99 0.97
CA THR A 74 8.02 -0.48 -0.31
C THR A 74 6.74 0.34 -0.13
N THR A 75 6.60 1.37 -0.95
CA THR A 75 5.27 1.95 -1.22
C THR A 75 4.44 0.96 -2.04
N ALA A 76 3.13 1.15 -2.06
CA ALA A 76 2.25 0.50 -3.01
C ALA A 76 1.06 1.41 -3.35
N ILE A 77 0.87 1.64 -4.65
CA ILE A 77 -0.33 2.26 -5.20
C ILE A 77 -1.01 1.26 -6.11
N THR A 78 -2.28 0.98 -5.85
CA THR A 78 -3.09 0.02 -6.60
C THR A 78 -4.32 0.71 -7.18
N VAL A 79 -4.63 0.40 -8.43
CA VAL A 79 -5.91 0.74 -9.08
C VAL A 79 -6.58 -0.56 -9.52
N LEU A 80 -7.80 -0.78 -9.03
CA LEU A 80 -8.66 -1.89 -9.43
C LEU A 80 -9.90 -1.31 -10.11
N ILE A 81 -10.18 -1.76 -11.33
CA ILE A 81 -11.39 -1.43 -12.06
C ILE A 81 -12.26 -2.69 -12.06
N LYS A 82 -13.51 -2.57 -11.62
CA LYS A 82 -14.50 -3.67 -11.61
C LYS A 82 -15.90 -3.11 -11.78
N ASN A 83 -16.69 -3.69 -12.69
CA ASN A 83 -18.08 -3.30 -12.93
C ASN A 83 -18.27 -1.79 -13.14
N ASN A 84 -17.37 -1.16 -13.90
CA ASN A 84 -17.35 0.27 -14.17
C ASN A 84 -17.07 1.18 -12.95
N PHE A 85 -16.62 0.61 -11.83
CA PHE A 85 -16.10 1.35 -10.68
C PHE A 85 -14.57 1.28 -10.66
N LEU A 86 -13.94 2.40 -10.26
CA LEU A 86 -12.51 2.50 -10.02
C LEU A 86 -12.26 2.59 -8.51
N TYR A 87 -11.43 1.70 -8.00
CA TYR A 87 -10.98 1.66 -6.62
C TYR A 87 -9.49 1.97 -6.58
N CYS A 88 -9.07 2.80 -5.62
CA CYS A 88 -7.66 3.15 -5.42
C CYS A 88 -7.26 2.85 -3.98
N ALA A 89 -6.15 2.14 -3.80
CA ALA A 89 -5.55 1.88 -2.49
C ALA A 89 -4.09 2.34 -2.50
N ASN A 90 -3.68 3.08 -1.47
CA ASN A 90 -2.35 3.67 -1.37
C ASN A 90 -1.71 3.40 0.00
N VAL A 91 -0.43 3.02 0.01
CA VAL A 91 0.48 3.11 1.16
C VAL A 91 1.80 3.71 0.68
N GLY A 92 2.21 4.83 1.28
CA GLY A 92 3.39 5.58 0.87
C GLY A 92 3.07 6.79 0.00
N ASP A 93 4.07 7.26 -0.75
CA ASP A 93 4.03 8.49 -1.54
C ASP A 93 4.08 8.26 -3.06
N SER A 94 3.97 7.01 -3.50
CA SER A 94 3.50 6.71 -4.85
C SER A 94 2.09 7.30 -5.07
N ARG A 95 1.75 7.62 -6.33
CA ARG A 95 0.53 8.39 -6.62
C ARG A 95 -0.21 7.92 -7.86
N ALA A 96 -1.54 7.87 -7.75
CA ALA A 96 -2.44 7.68 -8.87
C ALA A 96 -3.28 8.95 -9.13
N ILE A 97 -3.44 9.28 -10.40
CA ILE A 97 -4.31 10.35 -10.90
C ILE A 97 -5.13 9.83 -12.08
N ALA A 98 -6.33 10.36 -12.27
CA ALA A 98 -7.16 10.10 -13.44
C ALA A 98 -7.31 11.37 -14.28
N SER A 99 -7.38 11.23 -15.60
CA SER A 99 -7.86 12.29 -16.49
C SER A 99 -9.33 12.03 -16.81
N ILE A 100 -10.23 12.88 -16.31
CA ILE A 100 -11.67 12.77 -16.52
C ILE A 100 -12.12 14.00 -17.31
N SER A 101 -12.54 13.80 -18.55
CA SER A 101 -12.94 14.89 -19.46
C SER A 101 -11.86 15.97 -19.60
N GLY A 102 -10.60 15.56 -19.69
CA GLY A 102 -9.44 16.46 -19.81
C GLY A 102 -9.01 17.14 -18.50
N GLN A 103 -9.65 16.85 -17.37
CA GLN A 103 -9.25 17.37 -16.06
C GLN A 103 -8.53 16.30 -15.24
N VAL A 104 -7.44 16.71 -14.59
CA VAL A 104 -6.73 15.86 -13.63
C VAL A 104 -7.55 15.74 -12.35
N LYS A 105 -7.78 14.51 -11.91
CA LYS A 105 -8.44 14.16 -10.66
C LYS A 105 -7.50 13.31 -9.82
N PRO A 106 -7.15 13.71 -8.59
CA PRO A 106 -6.36 12.86 -7.70
C PRO A 106 -7.17 11.62 -7.32
N LEU A 107 -6.54 10.44 -7.39
CA LEU A 107 -7.11 9.18 -6.90
C LEU A 107 -6.52 8.78 -5.54
N SER A 108 -5.32 9.27 -5.24
CA SER A 108 -4.64 9.06 -3.96
C SER A 108 -4.01 10.35 -3.44
N PHE A 109 -3.64 10.33 -2.16
CA PHE A 109 -2.86 11.36 -1.49
C PHE A 109 -1.63 10.71 -0.85
N ASP A 110 -0.48 11.37 -0.94
CA ASP A 110 0.77 10.85 -0.41
C ASP A 110 0.71 10.74 1.11
N HIS A 111 1.25 9.64 1.63
CA HIS A 111 1.40 9.42 3.05
C HIS A 111 2.77 9.95 3.52
N LYS A 112 2.78 11.23 3.90
CA LYS A 112 3.97 11.91 4.41
C LYS A 112 3.91 12.01 5.94
N PRO A 113 5.06 11.88 6.64
CA PRO A 113 5.12 11.97 8.10
C PRO A 113 4.52 13.25 8.70
N PHE A 114 4.60 14.37 7.97
CA PHE A 114 4.12 15.69 8.39
C PHE A 114 2.67 15.97 8.00
N ASN A 115 1.93 15.00 7.46
CA ASN A 115 0.49 15.14 7.29
C ASN A 115 -0.18 15.02 8.67
N ASP A 116 -1.13 15.89 9.00
CA ASP A 116 -1.75 15.98 10.33
C ASP A 116 -2.20 14.63 10.94
N GLN A 117 -2.81 13.75 10.14
CA GLN A 117 -3.28 12.44 10.62
C GLN A 117 -2.12 11.45 10.83
N GLU A 118 -1.10 11.54 9.97
CA GLU A 118 0.07 10.67 10.03
C GLU A 118 0.96 11.04 11.22
N GLU A 119 1.21 12.33 11.41
CA GLU A 119 1.96 12.85 12.56
C GLU A 119 1.29 12.45 13.88
N LYS A 120 -0.03 12.65 14.00
CA LYS A 120 -0.79 12.21 15.18
C LYS A 120 -0.64 10.72 15.43
N ARG A 121 -0.73 9.89 14.39
CA ARG A 121 -0.58 8.44 14.52
C ARG A 121 0.85 8.07 14.96
N ILE A 122 1.88 8.71 14.39
CA ILE A 122 3.29 8.50 14.75
C ILE A 122 3.53 8.86 16.22
N VAL A 123 3.05 10.02 16.66
CA VAL A 123 3.20 10.49 18.05
C VAL A 123 2.45 9.59 19.02
N ASN A 124 1.22 9.19 18.69
CA ASN A 124 0.44 8.26 19.52
C ASN A 124 1.08 6.88 19.65
N ALA A 125 1.89 6.47 18.66
CA ALA A 125 2.70 5.24 18.71
C ALA A 125 4.04 5.42 19.45
N GLY A 126 4.30 6.59 20.06
CA GLY A 126 5.53 6.90 20.79
C GLY A 126 6.71 7.37 19.92
N GLY A 127 6.49 7.58 18.63
CA GLY A 127 7.47 8.16 17.71
C GLY A 127 7.43 9.69 17.66
N LYS A 128 8.22 10.26 16.75
CA LYS A 128 8.28 11.70 16.48
C LYS A 128 8.49 11.99 15.00
N VAL A 129 8.09 13.18 14.56
CA VAL A 129 8.39 13.68 13.21
C VAL A 129 9.52 14.69 13.33
N GLU A 130 10.68 14.34 12.78
CA GLU A 130 11.88 15.18 12.81
C GLU A 130 12.41 15.36 11.38
N GLY A 131 12.59 16.61 10.94
CA GLY A 131 13.06 16.88 9.58
C GLY A 131 12.16 16.25 8.51
N GLN A 132 10.84 16.23 8.72
CA GLN A 132 9.84 15.58 7.85
C GLN A 132 9.95 14.05 7.75
N ARG A 133 10.64 13.41 8.70
CA ARG A 133 10.87 11.96 8.76
C ARG A 133 10.38 11.36 10.06
N VAL A 134 9.92 10.11 10.03
CA VAL A 134 9.61 9.31 11.23
C VAL A 134 10.91 9.04 11.97
N ASN A 135 11.00 9.52 13.21
CA ASN A 135 12.17 9.43 14.09
C ASN A 135 13.47 9.92 13.43
N GLY A 136 13.38 10.88 12.49
CA GLY A 136 14.51 11.41 11.73
C GLY A 136 15.06 10.47 10.64
N VAL A 137 14.45 9.30 10.44
CA VAL A 137 14.95 8.24 9.55
C VAL A 137 14.09 8.09 8.30
N LEU A 138 12.82 7.67 8.45
CA LEU A 138 11.98 7.26 7.33
C LEU A 138 11.18 8.45 6.76
N ALA A 139 11.30 8.74 5.46
CA ALA A 139 10.58 9.84 4.80
C ALA A 139 9.12 9.53 4.46
N LEU A 140 8.70 8.29 4.70
CA LEU A 140 7.35 7.78 4.47
C LEU A 140 6.66 7.59 5.82
N SER A 141 5.36 7.85 5.89
CA SER A 141 4.57 7.44 7.06
C SER A 141 3.97 6.05 6.90
N ARG A 142 3.73 5.58 5.68
CA ARG A 142 3.16 4.25 5.41
C ARG A 142 3.99 3.52 4.36
N ALA A 143 4.17 2.22 4.55
CA ALA A 143 4.82 1.31 3.63
C ALA A 143 4.55 -0.14 4.04
N PHE A 144 4.71 -1.07 3.11
CA PHE A 144 4.90 -2.48 3.47
C PHE A 144 6.32 -2.69 3.99
N GLY A 145 6.51 -3.65 4.91
CA GLY A 145 7.83 -3.89 5.52
C GLY A 145 8.20 -2.85 6.58
N ASP A 146 9.42 -2.33 6.57
CA ASP A 146 9.91 -1.36 7.56
C ASP A 146 9.75 -1.85 9.01
N GLY A 147 10.23 -3.07 9.29
CA GLY A 147 9.97 -3.78 10.55
C GLY A 147 10.37 -3.01 11.82
N LEU A 148 11.38 -2.14 11.75
CA LEU A 148 11.79 -1.28 12.88
C LEU A 148 10.68 -0.31 13.32
N PHE A 149 9.76 0.03 12.42
CA PHE A 149 8.69 1.00 12.63
C PHE A 149 7.33 0.35 12.93
N LYS A 150 7.30 -0.97 13.17
CA LYS A 150 6.09 -1.75 13.43
C LYS A 150 6.25 -2.55 14.71
N GLY A 151 5.45 -2.20 15.73
CA GLY A 151 5.45 -2.79 17.07
C GLY A 151 4.12 -2.61 17.77
#